data_AF-A0A345VI15-F1
#
_entry.id   AF-A0A345VI15-F1
#
_cell.length_a   1.000
_cell.length_b   1.000
_cell.length_c   1.000
_cell.angle_alpha   90.00
_cell.angle_beta   90.00
_cell.angle_gamma   90.00
#
_symmetry.space_group_name_H-M   'P 1'
#
loop_
_entity.id
_entity.type
_entity.pdbx_description
1 polymer ?
#
loop_
_entity_poly.entity_id
_entity_poly.type
_entity_poly.pdbx_seq_one_letter_code
_entity_poly.pdbx_strand_id
1 'polypeptide(L)'
;MNLEDKQIIEEMEAKYDSLAPKLKALSTAVEDFEQHYADYIALRDFYGSTEWFRLFEQPHADIKSGVLSEDQLYNFISDHNALLATCLELAAKMSKNM
;
A
#
# COMPACT_ATOMS: atom_id res chain seq x y z
N MET A 1 -10.00 14.38 -42.17
CA MET A 1 -10.47 13.99 -40.83
C MET A 1 -11.80 14.69 -40.63
N ASN A 2 -12.88 13.92 -40.46
CA ASN A 2 -14.18 14.51 -40.21
C ASN A 2 -14.25 14.98 -38.74
N LEU A 3 -15.30 15.71 -38.36
CA LEU A 3 -15.43 16.26 -37.01
C LEU A 3 -15.57 15.16 -35.94
N GLU A 4 -16.18 14.04 -36.30
CA GLU A 4 -16.41 12.87 -35.43
C GLU A 4 -15.10 12.15 -35.11
N ASP A 5 -14.25 11.92 -36.11
CA ASP A 5 -12.90 11.34 -35.97
C ASP A 5 -12.06 12.19 -34.99
N LYS A 6 -12.15 13.53 -35.11
CA LYS A 6 -11.41 14.45 -34.25
C LYS A 6 -11.88 14.37 -32.79
N GLN A 7 -13.19 14.32 -32.57
CA GLN A 7 -13.77 14.23 -31.22
C GLN A 7 -13.37 12.92 -30.53
N ILE A 8 -13.37 11.80 -31.25
CA ILE A 8 -12.95 10.50 -30.72
C ILE A 8 -11.48 10.57 -30.26
N ILE A 9 -10.60 11.15 -31.09
CA ILE A 9 -9.18 11.28 -30.74
C ILE A 9 -8.98 12.16 -29.50
N GLU A 10 -9.63 13.32 -29.44
CA GLU A 10 -9.55 14.23 -28.29
C GLU A 10 -10.04 13.57 -27.00
N GLU A 11 -11.11 12.76 -27.06
CA GLU A 11 -11.62 12.03 -25.91
C GLU A 11 -10.64 10.94 -25.43
N MET A 12 -10.03 10.20 -26.35
CA MET A 12 -9.07 9.15 -25.99
C MET A 12 -7.77 9.72 -25.44
N GLU A 13 -7.25 10.81 -26.02
CA GLU A 13 -6.07 11.52 -25.50
C GLU A 13 -6.33 12.03 -24.09
N ALA A 14 -7.49 12.67 -23.83
CA ALA A 14 -7.84 13.14 -22.49
C ALA A 14 -7.90 12.00 -21.45
N LYS A 15 -8.40 10.82 -21.85
CA LYS A 15 -8.40 9.62 -21.00
C LYS A 15 -6.99 9.11 -20.75
N TYR A 16 -6.14 9.05 -21.79
CA TYR A 16 -4.76 8.62 -21.68
C TYR A 16 -3.95 9.55 -20.78
N ASP A 17 -3.98 10.85 -21.03
CA ASP A 17 -3.28 11.88 -20.26
C ASP A 17 -3.67 11.86 -18.78
N SER A 18 -4.93 11.52 -18.49
CA SER A 18 -5.39 11.34 -17.11
C SER A 18 -4.87 10.04 -16.49
N LEU A 19 -4.90 8.92 -17.21
CA LEU A 19 -4.67 7.59 -16.63
C LEU A 19 -3.19 7.18 -16.60
N ALA A 20 -2.43 7.49 -17.66
CA ALA A 20 -1.02 7.14 -17.79
C ALA A 20 -0.15 7.56 -16.58
N PRO A 21 -0.21 8.80 -16.06
CA PRO A 21 0.57 9.18 -14.89
C PRO A 21 0.15 8.43 -13.61
N LYS A 22 -1.14 8.09 -13.46
CA LYS A 22 -1.66 7.34 -12.31
C LYS A 22 -1.17 5.90 -12.31
N LEU A 23 -1.16 5.26 -13.48
CA LEU A 23 -0.60 3.91 -13.65
C LEU A 23 0.89 3.89 -13.31
N LYS A 24 1.65 4.88 -13.79
CA LYS A 24 3.08 5.00 -13.49
C LYS A 24 3.32 5.18 -11.98
N ALA A 25 2.59 6.08 -11.35
CA ALA A 25 2.71 6.33 -9.91
C ALA A 25 2.40 5.07 -9.08
N LEU A 26 1.36 4.32 -9.46
CA LEU A 26 1.01 3.06 -8.80
C LEU A 26 2.12 2.01 -8.98
N SER A 27 2.68 1.85 -10.18
CA SER A 27 3.79 0.92 -10.43
C SER A 27 4.99 1.24 -9.54
N THR A 28 5.41 2.51 -9.51
CA THR A 28 6.54 2.94 -8.67
C THR A 28 6.27 2.72 -7.19
N ALA A 29 5.05 3.01 -6.71
CA ALA A 29 4.70 2.77 -5.31
C ALA A 29 4.70 1.29 -4.93
N VAL A 30 4.24 0.41 -5.84
CA VAL A 30 4.26 -1.05 -5.63
C VAL A 30 5.71 -1.56 -5.59
N GLU A 31 6.55 -1.13 -6.53
CA GLU A 31 7.97 -1.51 -6.58
C GLU A 31 8.73 -1.07 -5.31
N ASP A 32 8.49 0.16 -4.85
CA ASP A 32 9.08 0.68 -3.60
C ASP A 32 8.60 -0.11 -2.38
N PHE A 33 7.29 -0.38 -2.30
CA PHE A 33 6.71 -1.15 -1.20
C PHE A 33 7.23 -2.60 -1.17
N GLU A 34 7.43 -3.23 -2.33
CA GLU A 34 7.99 -4.57 -2.45
C GLU A 34 9.44 -4.64 -1.91
N GLN A 35 10.27 -3.63 -2.20
CA GLN A 35 11.66 -3.56 -1.70
C GLN A 35 11.74 -3.48 -0.18
N HIS A 36 10.74 -2.90 0.47
CA HIS A 36 10.67 -2.72 1.92
C HIS A 36 9.76 -3.73 2.63
N TYR A 37 9.20 -4.71 1.92
CA TYR A 37 8.20 -5.60 2.49
C TYR A 37 8.74 -6.50 3.62
N ALA A 38 10.05 -6.76 3.63
CA ALA A 38 10.70 -7.47 4.73
C ALA A 38 10.57 -6.74 6.08
N ASP A 39 10.56 -5.41 6.07
CA ASP A 39 10.39 -4.60 7.28
C ASP A 39 8.98 -4.72 7.85
N TYR A 40 7.96 -4.77 6.98
CA TYR A 40 6.59 -5.08 7.40
C TYR A 40 6.51 -6.45 8.09
N ILE A 41 7.15 -7.48 7.53
CA ILE A 41 7.19 -8.83 8.12
C ILE A 41 7.82 -8.78 9.52
N ALA A 42 8.95 -8.09 9.66
CA ALA A 42 9.63 -7.95 10.94
C ALA A 42 8.75 -7.23 11.99
N LEU A 43 8.05 -6.15 11.61
CA LEU A 43 7.14 -5.43 12.50
C LEU A 43 5.92 -6.27 12.90
N ARG A 44 5.35 -7.02 11.95
CA ARG A 44 4.24 -7.94 12.20
C ARG A 44 4.64 -9.05 13.16
N ASP A 45 5.79 -9.67 12.92
CA ASP A 45 6.29 -10.78 13.73
C ASP A 45 6.75 -10.32 15.11
N PHE A 46 7.18 -9.06 15.23
CA PHE A 46 7.51 -8.44 16.51
C PHE A 46 6.25 -8.24 17.37
N TYR A 47 5.16 -7.72 16.81
CA TYR A 47 3.92 -7.45 17.56
C TYR A 47 3.35 -8.71 18.23
N GLY A 48 3.17 -8.67 19.55
CA GLY A 48 2.67 -9.82 20.33
C GLY A 48 3.68 -10.96 20.52
N SER A 49 4.94 -10.79 20.10
CA SER A 49 6.02 -11.73 20.41
C SER A 49 6.40 -11.69 21.89
N THR A 50 7.09 -12.73 22.37
CA THR A 50 7.65 -12.76 23.73
C THR A 50 8.55 -11.55 24.00
N GLU A 51 9.32 -11.11 23.00
CA GLU A 51 10.21 -9.96 23.13
C GLU A 51 9.43 -8.65 23.23
N TRP A 52 8.37 -8.50 22.45
CA TRP A 52 7.46 -7.36 22.54
C TRP A 52 6.81 -7.25 23.92
N PHE A 53 6.27 -8.35 24.46
CA PHE A 53 5.69 -8.36 25.81
C PHE A 53 6.74 -8.04 26.88
N ARG A 54 7.93 -8.65 26.78
CA ARG A 54 9.03 -8.42 27.72
C ARG A 54 9.44 -6.95 27.74
N LEU A 55 9.51 -6.30 26.57
CA LEU A 55 9.85 -4.89 26.46
C LEU A 55 8.69 -4.04 26.96
N PHE A 56 7.46 -4.29 26.53
CA PHE A 56 6.25 -3.57 26.95
C PHE A 56 6.09 -3.43 28.47
N GLU A 57 6.47 -4.45 29.24
CA GLU A 57 6.38 -4.44 30.70
C GLU A 57 7.51 -3.64 31.40
N GLN A 58 8.52 -3.16 30.66
CA GLN A 58 9.65 -2.43 31.19
C GLN A 58 9.48 -0.91 31.06
N PRO A 59 10.04 -0.13 32.01
CA PRO A 59 10.12 1.32 31.84
C PRO A 59 11.11 1.67 30.73
N HIS A 60 10.62 2.41 29.73
CA HIS A 60 11.45 2.98 28.65
C HIS A 60 11.62 4.47 28.88
N ALA A 61 12.65 4.87 29.62
CA ALA A 61 13.04 6.27 29.67
C ALA A 61 13.78 6.66 28.38
N ASP A 62 13.49 7.85 27.86
CA ASP A 62 14.27 8.55 26.84
C ASP A 62 14.33 7.96 25.42
N ILE A 63 13.42 7.04 25.05
CA ILE A 63 13.29 6.56 23.66
C ILE A 63 11.85 6.59 23.15
N LYS A 64 11.66 6.85 21.86
CA LYS A 64 10.34 6.71 21.21
C LYS A 64 9.99 5.21 21.12
N SER A 65 8.99 4.79 21.89
CA SER A 65 8.59 3.39 22.05
C SER A 65 7.16 3.11 21.54
N GLY A 66 6.67 3.87 20.56
CA GLY A 66 5.31 3.71 20.02
C GLY A 66 5.01 2.30 19.46
N VAL A 67 6.03 1.59 18.95
CA VAL A 67 5.90 0.18 18.51
C VAL A 67 5.56 -0.79 19.65
N LEU A 68 5.74 -0.38 20.90
CA LEU A 68 5.35 -1.13 22.08
C LEU A 68 3.95 -0.75 22.57
N SER A 69 3.30 0.27 22.01
CA SER A 69 1.88 0.49 22.30
C SER A 69 1.02 -0.63 21.73
N GLU A 70 -0.10 -0.92 22.39
CA GLU A 70 -1.09 -1.89 21.93
C GLU A 70 -1.67 -1.47 20.56
N ASP A 71 -1.88 -0.18 20.33
CA ASP A 71 -2.61 0.32 19.16
C ASP A 71 -1.73 0.45 17.90
N GLN A 72 -0.47 0.87 18.00
CA GLN A 72 0.27 1.33 16.83
C GLN A 72 0.53 0.21 15.81
N LEU A 73 1.08 -0.93 16.26
CA LEU A 73 1.33 -2.05 15.35
C LEU A 73 0.04 -2.79 14.98
N TYR A 74 -0.95 -2.82 15.88
CA TYR A 74 -2.27 -3.35 15.56
C TYR A 74 -2.95 -2.59 14.41
N ASN A 75 -2.99 -1.26 14.48
CA ASN A 75 -3.55 -0.41 13.43
C ASN A 75 -2.75 -0.55 12.14
N PHE A 76 -1.42 -0.57 12.23
CA PHE A 76 -0.56 -0.76 11.06
C PHE A 76 -0.81 -2.10 10.34
N ILE A 77 -0.98 -3.20 11.08
CA ILE A 77 -1.33 -4.51 10.53
C ILE A 77 -2.74 -4.50 9.93
N SER A 78 -3.67 -3.82 10.59
CA SER A 78 -5.05 -3.65 10.09
C SER A 78 -5.09 -2.89 8.76
N ASP A 79 -4.35 -1.79 8.65
CA ASP A 79 -4.23 -0.98 7.42
C ASP A 79 -3.62 -1.80 6.28
N HIS A 80 -2.58 -2.59 6.57
CA HIS A 80 -1.99 -3.50 5.60
C HIS A 80 -3.00 -4.52 5.08
N ASN A 81 -3.79 -5.15 5.96
CA ASN A 81 -4.80 -6.13 5.56
C ASN A 81 -5.91 -5.51 4.68
N ALA A 82 -6.32 -4.28 4.99
CA ALA A 82 -7.28 -3.54 4.17
C ALA A 82 -6.71 -3.20 2.78
N LEU A 83 -5.43 -2.82 2.72
CA LEU A 83 -4.73 -2.60 1.46
C LEU A 83 -4.63 -3.89 0.63
N LEU A 84 -4.30 -5.03 1.26
CA LEU A 84 -4.26 -6.33 0.58
C LEU A 84 -5.59 -6.67 -0.10
N ALA A 85 -6.72 -6.49 0.59
CA ALA A 85 -8.04 -6.73 0.01
C ALA A 85 -8.27 -5.84 -1.24
N THR A 86 -7.90 -4.57 -1.14
CA THR A 86 -8.00 -3.61 -2.26
C THR A 86 -7.13 -4.04 -3.46
N CYS A 87 -5.90 -4.48 -3.20
CA CYS A 87 -4.98 -4.97 -4.22
C CYS A 87 -5.51 -6.23 -4.91
N LEU A 88 -6.08 -7.19 -4.15
CA LEU A 88 -6.67 -8.40 -4.71
C LEU A 88 -7.87 -8.10 -5.60
N GLU A 89 -8.75 -7.18 -5.18
CA GLU A 89 -9.86 -6.72 -6.00
C GLU A 89 -9.40 -6.04 -7.29
N LEU A 90 -8.36 -5.20 -7.20
CA LEU A 90 -7.79 -4.53 -8.37
C LEU A 90 -7.14 -5.55 -9.32
N ALA A 91 -6.37 -6.49 -8.81
CA ALA A 91 -5.76 -7.56 -9.60
C ALA A 91 -6.82 -8.41 -10.31
N ALA A 92 -7.93 -8.74 -9.64
CA ALA A 92 -9.05 -9.46 -10.25
C ALA A 92 -9.77 -8.64 -11.33
N LYS A 93 -9.84 -7.31 -11.20
CA LYS A 93 -10.36 -6.43 -12.26
C LYS A 93 -9.40 -6.37 -13.44
N MET A 94 -8.10 -6.25 -13.21
CA MET A 94 -7.08 -6.21 -14.26
C MET A 94 -7.02 -7.52 -15.05
N SER A 95 -7.02 -8.67 -14.36
CA SER A 95 -6.93 -9.99 -15.01
C SER A 95 -8.12 -10.33 -15.90
N LYS A 96 -9.31 -9.81 -15.59
CA LYS A 96 -10.51 -9.93 -16.46
C LYS A 96 -10.38 -9.15 -17.77
N ASN A 97 -9.47 -8.18 -17.85
CA ASN A 97 -9.25 -7.31 -19.00
C ASN A 97 -7.87 -7.52 -19.65
N MET A 98 -7.19 -8.61 -19.27
CA MET A 98 -5.93 -9.07 -19.88
C MET A 98 -6.25 -10.04 -21.01
#